data_AF-A0A942M4N2-F1
#
_entry.id   AF-A0A942M4N2-F1
#
_cell.length_a   1.000
_cell.length_b   1.000
_cell.length_c   1.000
_cell.angle_alpha   90.00
_cell.angle_beta   90.00
_cell.angle_gamma   90.00
#
_symmetry.space_group_name_H-M   'P 1'
#
loop_
_entity.id
_entity.type
_entity.pdbx_description
1 polymer ?
#
loop_
_entity_poly.entity_id
_entity_poly.type
_entity_poly.pdbx_seq_one_letter_code
_entity_poly.pdbx_strand_id
1 'polypeptide(L)'
;FLVWGLIHGLAIALEMSGLGRGLKLAWRPLRHLYVLAVVLTGWVFFRANNFPFALEFFRRLSGDTTGLEMRPFADTSPLPFVEPSFLLALFVGILFCLPLGPWWRGLRARLEESRPALFFALQPLEDALLAALFVLGLAALLAGGFAPNIYAGF
;
A
#
# COMPACT_ATOMS: atom_id res chain seq x y z
N PHE A 1 -13.01 10.79 8.31
CA PHE A 1 -11.86 11.65 7.98
C PHE A 1 -11.18 12.32 9.17
N LEU A 2 -11.89 13.08 10.02
CA LEU A 2 -11.28 13.82 11.14
C LEU A 2 -10.41 12.91 12.05
N VAL A 3 -10.95 11.77 12.49
CA VAL A 3 -10.25 10.82 13.37
C VAL A 3 -9.01 10.24 12.69
N TRP A 4 -9.11 9.85 11.41
CA TRP A 4 -7.96 9.37 10.63
C TRP A 4 -6.84 10.42 10.55
N GLY A 5 -7.19 11.67 10.24
CA GLY A 5 -6.23 12.77 10.16
C GLY A 5 -5.60 13.09 11.50
N LEU A 6 -6.39 13.01 12.59
CA LEU A 6 -5.89 13.19 13.95
C LEU A 6 -4.89 12.09 14.34
N ILE A 7 -5.19 10.81 14.05
CA ILE A 7 -4.29 9.69 14.32
C ILE A 7 -2.94 9.90 13.62
N HIS A 8 -2.95 10.21 12.32
CA HIS A 8 -1.73 10.43 11.55
C HIS A 8 -0.99 11.70 12.01
N GLY A 9 -1.71 12.79 12.26
CA GLY A 9 -1.14 14.03 12.76
C GLY A 9 -0.47 13.84 14.13
N LEU A 10 -1.12 13.12 15.04
CA LEU A 10 -0.54 12.78 16.35
C LEU A 10 0.66 11.84 16.21
N ALA A 11 0.60 10.83 15.34
CA ALA A 11 1.73 9.94 15.08
C ALA A 11 2.95 10.72 14.59
N ILE A 12 2.77 11.62 13.61
CA ILE A 12 3.85 12.49 13.11
C ILE A 12 4.37 13.41 14.21
N ALA A 13 3.48 14.04 14.99
CA ALA A 13 3.89 14.90 16.10
C ALA A 13 4.71 14.13 17.15
N LEU A 14 4.32 12.89 17.47
CA LEU A 14 5.04 12.01 18.37
C LEU A 14 6.39 11.57 17.77
N GLU A 15 6.44 11.23 16.49
CA GLU A 15 7.67 10.86 15.78
C GLU A 15 8.67 12.02 15.70
N MET A 16 8.18 13.26 15.58
CA MET A 16 9.01 14.47 15.61
C MET A 16 9.49 14.82 17.02
N SER A 17 8.87 14.25 18.06
CA SER A 17 9.23 14.44 19.46
C SER A 17 10.32 13.47 19.94
N GLY A 18 10.52 13.38 21.27
CA GLY A 18 11.46 12.45 21.90
C GLY A 18 11.23 10.97 21.56
N LEU A 19 9.99 10.56 21.23
CA LEU A 19 9.66 9.18 20.86
C LEU A 19 10.41 8.75 19.58
N GLY A 20 10.58 9.66 18.61
CA GLY A 20 11.34 9.37 17.39
C GLY A 20 12.81 9.05 17.65
N ARG A 21 13.41 9.61 18.70
CA ARG A 21 14.79 9.27 19.11
C ARG A 21 14.85 7.83 19.63
N GLY A 22 13.90 7.44 20.47
CA GLY A 22 13.79 6.05 20.96
C GLY A 22 13.54 5.05 19.84
N LEU A 23 12.64 5.37 18.91
CA LEU A 23 12.34 4.52 17.75
C LEU A 23 13.55 4.35 16.82
N LYS A 24 14.40 5.37 16.68
CA LYS A 24 15.66 5.29 15.93
C LYS A 24 16.71 4.36 16.57
N LEU A 25 16.63 4.12 17.86
CA LEU A 25 17.45 3.12 18.57
C LEU A 25 16.79 1.73 18.57
N ALA A 26 15.47 1.66 18.44
CA ALA A 26 14.74 0.40 18.42
C ALA A 26 15.12 -0.49 17.22
N TRP A 27 14.93 -1.80 17.38
CA TRP A 27 15.18 -2.77 16.31
C TRP A 27 14.33 -2.46 15.07
N ARG A 28 14.91 -2.64 13.87
CA ARG A 28 14.26 -2.26 12.59
C ARG A 28 12.83 -2.82 12.42
N PRO A 29 12.55 -4.10 12.72
CA PRO A 29 11.19 -4.64 12.61
C PRO A 29 10.16 -3.94 13.50
N LEU A 30 10.55 -3.49 14.69
CA LEU A 30 9.64 -2.77 15.60
C LEU A 30 9.22 -1.43 15.04
N ARG A 31 10.10 -0.75 14.29
CA ARG A 31 9.78 0.50 13.60
C ARG A 31 8.74 0.26 12.51
N HIS A 32 8.91 -0.81 11.73
CA HIS A 32 7.93 -1.20 10.72
C HIS A 32 6.59 -1.59 11.33
N LEU A 33 6.60 -2.37 12.43
CA LEU A 33 5.39 -2.76 13.13
C LEU A 33 4.64 -1.54 13.70
N TYR A 34 5.36 -0.57 14.25
CA TYR A 34 4.78 0.70 14.71
C TYR A 34 4.08 1.43 13.57
N VAL A 35 4.77 1.66 12.44
CA VAL A 35 4.19 2.34 11.28
C VAL A 35 2.98 1.58 10.75
N LEU A 36 3.09 0.25 10.58
CA LEU A 36 1.98 -0.58 10.13
C LEU A 36 0.78 -0.50 11.09
N ALA A 37 1.01 -0.51 12.40
CA ALA A 37 -0.06 -0.39 13.39
C ALA A 37 -0.80 0.95 13.27
N VAL A 38 -0.06 2.06 13.15
CA VAL A 38 -0.65 3.41 12.97
C VAL A 38 -1.46 3.47 11.68
N VAL A 39 -0.88 3.03 10.56
CA VAL A 39 -1.51 3.07 9.24
C VAL A 39 -2.75 2.20 9.20
N LEU A 40 -2.66 0.92 9.61
CA LEU A 40 -3.78 -0.01 9.57
C LEU A 40 -4.93 0.41 10.49
N THR A 41 -4.61 0.89 11.69
CA THR A 41 -5.63 1.43 12.63
C THR A 41 -6.31 2.65 12.03
N GLY A 42 -5.55 3.55 11.41
CA GLY A 42 -6.10 4.68 10.68
C GLY A 42 -7.06 4.22 9.58
N TRP A 43 -6.62 3.31 8.72
CA TRP A 43 -7.42 2.80 7.60
C TRP A 43 -8.81 2.29 8.01
N VAL A 44 -8.97 1.70 9.20
CA VAL A 44 -10.28 1.32 9.74
C VAL A 44 -11.19 2.54 9.91
N PHE A 45 -10.72 3.60 10.59
CA PHE A 45 -11.49 4.84 10.78
C PHE A 45 -11.73 5.62 9.49
N PHE A 46 -10.91 5.38 8.48
CA PHE A 46 -11.09 5.96 7.16
C PHE A 46 -12.23 5.30 6.40
N ARG A 47 -12.28 3.96 6.42
CA ARG A 47 -13.24 3.17 5.64
C ARG A 47 -14.58 2.95 6.36
N ALA A 48 -14.60 3.01 7.70
CA ALA A 48 -15.80 2.75 8.48
C ALA A 48 -16.93 3.75 8.18
N ASN A 49 -18.15 3.23 8.03
CA ASN A 49 -19.35 4.04 7.76
C ASN A 49 -19.71 5.00 8.92
N ASN A 50 -19.35 4.63 10.15
CA ASN A 50 -19.54 5.47 11.33
C ASN A 50 -18.57 5.07 12.46
N PHE A 51 -18.48 5.92 13.48
CA PHE A 51 -17.57 5.70 14.60
C PHE A 51 -17.90 4.45 15.45
N PRO A 52 -19.18 4.16 15.81
CA PRO A 52 -19.51 2.92 16.51
C PRO A 52 -19.09 1.66 15.76
N PHE A 53 -19.27 1.62 14.44
CA PHE A 53 -18.84 0.50 13.61
C PHE A 53 -17.33 0.26 13.69
N ALA A 54 -16.51 1.32 13.64
CA ALA A 54 -15.06 1.20 13.77
C ALA A 54 -14.66 0.59 15.14
N LEU A 55 -15.29 1.02 16.22
CA LEU A 55 -15.02 0.51 17.57
C LEU A 55 -15.43 -0.96 17.70
N GLU A 56 -16.62 -1.30 17.21
CA GLU A 56 -17.08 -2.68 17.18
C GLU A 56 -16.14 -3.56 16.33
N PHE A 57 -15.65 -3.05 15.19
CA PHE A 57 -14.68 -3.76 14.37
C PHE A 57 -13.39 -4.09 15.13
N PHE A 58 -12.82 -3.13 15.87
CA PHE A 58 -11.65 -3.40 16.73
C PHE A 58 -11.95 -4.39 17.86
N ARG A 59 -13.13 -4.30 18.46
CA ARG A 59 -13.60 -5.24 19.48
C ARG A 59 -13.69 -6.67 18.93
N ARG A 60 -14.18 -6.84 17.69
CA ARG A 60 -14.16 -8.16 17.02
C ARG A 60 -12.75 -8.64 16.73
N LEU A 61 -11.84 -7.75 16.30
CA LEU A 61 -10.43 -8.09 16.07
C LEU A 61 -9.68 -8.49 17.35
N SER A 62 -10.08 -7.99 18.53
CA SER A 62 -9.50 -8.45 19.80
C SER A 62 -10.00 -9.84 20.23
N GLY A 63 -10.80 -10.52 19.40
CA GLY A 63 -11.29 -11.87 19.64
C GLY A 63 -12.66 -11.93 20.31
N ASP A 64 -13.39 -10.81 20.42
CA ASP A 64 -14.73 -10.81 21.00
C ASP A 64 -15.74 -11.48 20.05
N THR A 65 -16.17 -12.67 20.44
CA THR A 65 -17.14 -13.50 19.71
C THR A 65 -18.55 -13.41 20.29
N THR A 66 -18.82 -12.52 21.25
CA THR A 66 -20.15 -12.38 21.87
C THR A 66 -21.22 -12.05 20.83
N GLY A 67 -22.27 -12.86 20.78
CA GLY A 67 -23.39 -12.67 19.84
C GLY A 67 -23.07 -13.00 18.38
N LEU A 68 -21.91 -13.62 18.08
CA LEU A 68 -21.64 -14.16 16.74
C LEU A 68 -22.20 -15.57 16.62
N GLU A 69 -22.97 -15.80 15.56
CA GLU A 69 -23.31 -17.16 15.13
C GLU A 69 -22.20 -17.67 14.21
N MET A 70 -21.49 -18.72 14.63
CA MET A 70 -20.53 -19.41 13.76
C MET A 70 -21.31 -20.14 12.67
N ARG A 71 -21.26 -19.61 11.44
CA ARG A 71 -21.79 -20.28 10.26
C ARG A 71 -20.70 -21.10 9.58
N PRO A 72 -21.05 -22.25 8.97
CA PRO A 72 -20.13 -22.98 8.12
C PRO A 72 -19.50 -22.06 7.06
N PHE A 73 -18.21 -22.27 6.78
CA PHE A 73 -17.47 -21.50 5.77
C PHE A 73 -18.15 -21.57 4.38
N ALA A 74 -18.77 -22.72 4.07
CA ALA A 74 -19.54 -22.92 2.85
C ALA A 74 -20.75 -21.98 2.72
N ASP A 75 -21.36 -21.59 3.84
CA ASP A 75 -22.59 -20.78 3.87
C ASP A 75 -22.31 -19.27 3.91
N THR A 76 -21.07 -18.89 4.23
CA THR A 76 -20.66 -17.48 4.41
C THR A 76 -19.93 -16.92 3.21
N SER A 77 -19.44 -17.77 2.28
CA SER A 77 -18.57 -17.43 1.14
C SER A 77 -17.74 -16.16 1.39
N PRO A 78 -16.98 -16.08 2.49
CA PRO A 78 -16.46 -14.80 2.99
C PRO A 78 -15.30 -14.25 2.15
N LEU A 79 -14.73 -15.09 1.27
CA LEU A 79 -13.78 -14.67 0.26
C LEU A 79 -14.55 -14.63 -1.06
N PRO A 80 -14.67 -13.46 -1.75
CA PRO A 80 -14.93 -13.53 -3.18
C PRO A 80 -13.88 -14.46 -3.78
N PHE A 81 -14.26 -15.31 -4.73
CA PHE A 81 -13.33 -16.12 -5.51
C PHE A 81 -12.10 -15.25 -5.78
N VAL A 82 -10.95 -15.69 -5.26
CA VAL A 82 -9.71 -14.91 -5.39
C VAL A 82 -9.49 -14.73 -6.87
N GLU A 83 -9.83 -13.53 -7.35
CA GLU A 83 -9.91 -13.32 -8.78
C GLU A 83 -8.48 -13.36 -9.32
N PRO A 84 -8.21 -14.06 -10.42
CA PRO A 84 -6.85 -14.12 -10.97
C PRO A 84 -6.26 -12.72 -11.20
N SER A 85 -7.10 -11.74 -11.54
CA SER A 85 -6.76 -10.32 -11.66
C SER A 85 -6.24 -9.74 -10.33
N PHE A 86 -6.86 -10.07 -9.19
CA PHE A 86 -6.42 -9.64 -7.87
C PHE A 86 -5.06 -10.21 -7.51
N LEU A 87 -4.83 -11.50 -7.75
CA LEU A 87 -3.52 -12.13 -7.49
C LEU A 87 -2.43 -11.49 -8.35
N LEU A 88 -2.71 -11.29 -9.64
CA LEU A 88 -1.76 -10.63 -10.54
C LEU A 88 -1.43 -9.22 -10.04
N ALA A 89 -2.45 -8.44 -9.68
CA ALA A 89 -2.27 -7.10 -9.14
C ALA A 89 -1.47 -7.10 -7.83
N LEU A 90 -1.71 -8.07 -6.94
CA LEU A 90 -0.99 -8.24 -5.69
C LEU A 90 0.49 -8.56 -5.94
N PHE A 91 0.80 -9.53 -6.81
CA PHE A 91 2.17 -9.90 -7.15
C PHE A 91 2.93 -8.74 -7.80
N VAL A 92 2.31 -8.08 -8.78
CA VAL A 92 2.88 -6.93 -9.47
C VAL A 92 3.07 -5.76 -8.49
N GLY A 93 2.11 -5.52 -7.60
CA GLY A 93 2.20 -4.50 -6.56
C GLY A 93 3.35 -4.75 -5.58
N ILE A 94 3.49 -5.98 -5.07
CA ILE A 94 4.61 -6.37 -4.20
C ILE A 94 5.94 -6.15 -4.91
N LEU A 95 6.04 -6.57 -6.18
CA LEU A 95 7.25 -6.38 -6.98
C LEU A 95 7.61 -4.89 -7.10
N PHE A 96 6.64 -4.02 -7.39
CA PHE A 96 6.87 -2.58 -7.50
C PHE A 96 7.12 -1.86 -6.16
N CYS A 97 6.72 -2.45 -5.02
CA CYS A 97 7.07 -1.94 -3.69
C CYS A 97 8.53 -2.21 -3.30
N LEU A 98 9.21 -3.14 -3.97
CA LEU A 98 10.64 -3.40 -3.74
C LEU A 98 11.50 -2.25 -4.28
N PRO A 99 12.73 -2.06 -3.77
CA PRO A 99 13.65 -1.03 -4.26
C PRO A 99 14.22 -1.38 -5.65
N LEU A 100 13.35 -1.46 -6.66
CA LEU A 100 13.70 -1.77 -8.05
C LEU A 100 14.58 -0.68 -8.67
N GLY A 101 14.41 0.59 -8.29
CA GLY A 101 15.16 1.71 -8.86
C GLY A 101 16.69 1.63 -8.63
N PRO A 102 17.17 1.46 -7.39
CA PRO A 102 18.59 1.24 -7.12
C PRO A 102 19.17 0.00 -7.82
N TRP A 103 18.42 -1.11 -7.82
CA TRP A 103 18.85 -2.36 -8.47
C TRP A 103 18.94 -2.21 -10.00
N TRP A 104 17.94 -1.56 -10.60
CA TRP A 104 17.91 -1.26 -12.03
C TRP A 104 19.08 -0.38 -12.44
N ARG A 105 19.34 0.71 -11.70
CA ARG A 105 20.51 1.58 -11.96
C ARG A 105 21.84 0.83 -11.87
N GLY A 106 21.98 -0.07 -10.89
CA GLY A 106 23.18 -0.90 -10.74
C GLY A 106 23.36 -1.88 -11.90
N LEU A 107 22.28 -2.52 -12.36
CA LEU A 107 22.30 -3.41 -13.52
C LEU A 107 22.65 -2.65 -14.80
N ARG A 108 22.05 -1.47 -14.97
CA ARG A 108 22.26 -0.58 -16.11
C ARG A 108 23.72 -0.15 -16.25
N ALA A 109 24.34 0.31 -15.16
CA ALA A 109 25.75 0.71 -15.14
C ALA A 109 26.69 -0.46 -15.50
N ARG A 110 26.43 -1.66 -14.97
CA ARG A 110 27.22 -2.86 -15.31
C ARG A 110 27.10 -3.25 -16.78
N LEU A 111 25.91 -3.08 -17.37
CA LEU A 111 25.66 -3.40 -18.76
C LEU A 111 26.35 -2.41 -19.71
N GLU A 112 26.30 -1.13 -19.37
CA GLU A 112 27.00 -0.05 -20.09
C GLU A 112 28.52 -0.29 -20.10
N GLU A 113 29.10 -0.67 -18.97
CA GLU A 113 30.53 -0.95 -18.83
C GLU A 113 30.95 -2.26 -19.52
N SER A 114 30.15 -3.33 -19.40
CA SER A 114 30.52 -4.65 -19.92
C SER A 114 30.21 -4.82 -21.41
N ARG A 115 29.12 -4.22 -21.91
CA ARG A 115 28.62 -4.40 -23.29
C ARG A 115 27.93 -3.13 -23.82
N PRO A 116 28.70 -2.08 -24.18
CA PRO A 116 28.15 -0.78 -24.58
C PRO A 116 27.25 -0.88 -25.83
N ALA A 117 27.57 -1.73 -26.80
CA ALA A 117 26.74 -1.90 -28.00
C ALA A 117 25.34 -2.46 -27.70
N LEU A 118 25.23 -3.39 -26.74
CA LEU A 118 23.95 -3.94 -26.30
C LEU A 118 23.15 -2.91 -25.49
N PHE A 119 23.83 -2.11 -24.67
CA PHE A 119 23.23 -1.01 -23.92
C PHE A 119 22.55 0.01 -24.84
N PHE A 120 23.26 0.50 -25.87
CA PHE A 120 22.68 1.44 -26.84
C PHE A 120 21.52 0.84 -27.63
N ALA A 121 21.54 -0.47 -27.91
CA ALA A 121 20.44 -1.14 -28.58
C ALA A 121 19.19 -1.30 -27.70
N LEU A 122 19.35 -1.50 -26.39
CA LEU A 122 18.25 -1.67 -25.43
C LEU A 122 17.68 -0.35 -24.92
N GLN A 123 18.43 0.75 -24.99
CA GLN A 123 18.01 2.05 -24.49
C GLN A 123 16.70 2.58 -25.13
N PRO A 124 16.53 2.55 -26.47
CA PRO A 124 15.26 2.98 -27.09
C PRO A 124 14.06 2.14 -26.64
N LEU A 125 14.28 0.85 -26.34
CA LEU A 125 13.22 -0.03 -25.85
C LEU A 125 12.79 0.33 -24.43
N GLU A 126 13.74 0.66 -23.54
CA GLU A 126 13.47 1.15 -22.19
C GLU A 126 12.67 2.46 -22.24
N ASP A 127 13.12 3.42 -23.05
CA ASP A 127 12.46 4.72 -23.21
C ASP A 127 11.03 4.56 -23.78
N ALA A 128 10.86 3.66 -24.77
CA ALA A 128 9.54 3.34 -25.33
C ALA A 128 8.62 2.69 -24.29
N LEU A 129 9.14 1.80 -23.43
CA LEU A 129 8.38 1.17 -22.36
C LEU A 129 7.93 2.20 -21.32
N LEU A 130 8.81 3.12 -20.91
CA LEU A 130 8.47 4.19 -19.98
C LEU A 130 7.44 5.15 -20.57
N ALA A 131 7.57 5.50 -21.85
CA ALA A 131 6.58 6.31 -22.56
C ALA A 131 5.22 5.60 -22.63
N ALA A 132 5.20 4.29 -22.93
CA ALA A 132 3.98 3.50 -22.93
C ALA A 132 3.33 3.45 -21.53
N LEU A 133 4.12 3.20 -20.48
CA LEU A 133 3.64 3.23 -19.09
C LEU A 133 3.09 4.60 -18.69
N PHE A 134 3.72 5.68 -19.14
CA PHE A 134 3.24 7.05 -18.91
C PHE A 134 1.89 7.29 -19.59
N VAL A 135 1.74 6.89 -20.86
CA VAL A 135 0.47 7.01 -21.61
C VAL A 135 -0.61 6.15 -20.97
N LEU A 136 -0.29 4.91 -20.57
CA LEU A 136 -1.23 4.04 -19.86
C LEU A 136 -1.63 4.63 -18.50
N GLY A 137 -0.70 5.23 -17.76
CA GLY A 137 -0.98 5.92 -16.52
C GLY A 137 -1.92 7.11 -16.71
N LEU A 138 -1.70 7.91 -17.77
CA LEU A 138 -2.61 8.99 -18.15
C LEU A 138 -3.98 8.45 -18.54
N ALA A 139 -4.04 7.40 -19.36
CA ALA A 139 -5.30 6.79 -19.76
C ALA A 139 -6.08 6.25 -18.56
N ALA A 140 -5.41 5.60 -17.60
CA ALA A 140 -6.02 5.12 -16.36
C ALA A 140 -6.54 6.28 -15.50
N LEU A 141 -5.79 7.38 -15.40
CA LEU A 141 -6.22 8.59 -14.68
C LEU A 141 -7.47 9.21 -15.30
N LEU A 142 -7.53 9.28 -16.64
CA LEU A 142 -8.67 9.83 -17.38
C LEU A 142 -9.89 8.90 -17.32
N ALA A 143 -9.69 7.59 -17.36
CA ALA A 143 -10.75 6.59 -17.29
C ALA A 143 -11.35 6.47 -15.87
N GLY A 144 -10.58 6.79 -14.82
CA GLY A 144 -11.00 6.68 -13.42
C GLY A 144 -12.13 7.64 -13.00
N GLY A 145 -12.53 8.58 -13.86
CA GLY A 145 -13.51 9.63 -13.54
C GLY A 145 -12.92 10.67 -12.57
N PHE A 146 -13.15 11.96 -12.83
CA PHE A 146 -12.68 13.02 -11.94
C PHE A 146 -13.53 13.03 -10.67
N ALA A 147 -13.04 12.38 -9.61
CA ALA A 147 -13.56 12.57 -8.27
C ALA A 147 -12.93 13.85 -7.69
N PRO A 148 -13.68 14.95 -7.49
CA PRO A 148 -13.12 16.24 -7.01
C PRO A 148 -12.49 16.15 -5.62
N ASN A 149 -12.65 15.01 -4.95
CA ASN A 149 -11.91 14.64 -3.77
C ASN A 149 -11.55 13.16 -3.89
N ILE A 150 -10.34 12.75 -3.45
CA ILE A 150 -9.87 11.35 -3.38
C ILE A 150 -10.80 10.41 -2.56
N TYR A 151 -11.83 10.99 -1.95
CA TYR A 151 -12.81 10.36 -1.08
C TYR A 151 -14.21 10.22 -1.67
N ALA A 152 -14.49 10.85 -2.82
CA ALA A 152 -15.85 10.87 -3.37
C ALA A 152 -16.33 9.49 -3.87
N GLY A 153 -15.40 8.54 -4.08
CA GLY A 153 -15.70 7.17 -4.46
C GLY A 153 -15.73 6.16 -3.30
N PHE A 154 -15.59 6.61 -2.04
CA PHE A 154 -15.61 5.74 -0.85
C PHE A 154 -16.96 5.76 -0.14
#